data_AF-A0A504ZCJ3-F1
#
_entry.id   AF-A0A504ZCJ3-F1
#
_cell.length_a   1.000
_cell.length_b   1.000
_cell.length_c   1.000
_cell.angle_alpha   90.00
_cell.angle_beta   90.00
_cell.angle_gamma   90.00
#
_symmetry.space_group_name_H-M   'P 1'
#
loop_
_entity.id
_entity.type
_entity.pdbx_description
1 polymer ?
#
loop_
_entity_poly.entity_id
_entity_poly.type
_entity_poly.pdbx_seq_one_letter_code
_entity_poly.pdbx_strand_id
1 'polypeptide(L)'
;MRILTWCIYLAAILSLCLCILFLQQLYQSPIPVNLVIKHIYVEPYLVRANLSPTHVTQLPNLSQLHWPPLQVADKPAGIRLINETGPVQPLPDVFEPVMSRGQRELCKHLLRLFAKVMFDNGYGDKFMLYGGTLIGSYRHHDFIPWDDDVDVLVSADIRPKVQTYLDALGPKYHLTKQRDRDKFHTFISPEFNVNATDVLVSRRSSDYSWGWPYLDIGYYWENATHIGEIGSSYGRTYEWPKEFILPPRLRPLGEEWYPVPYRTAEFLRLTYGTDRQCVVYGYSHVLEGGGPSGKTFCENLAIRYPFVEHRAVSKSDYQIITPSSVTDVFVLGEERLVLRDVVGHPYVLHTLVMPMLESETRSETYGFGERV
;
A
#
# COMPACT_ATOMS: atom_id res chain seq x y z
N MET A 1 -31.16 -21.18 -81.99
CA MET A 1 -31.68 -21.73 -80.71
C MET A 1 -30.61 -22.09 -79.68
N ARG A 2 -29.43 -22.65 -80.04
CA ARG A 2 -28.40 -23.04 -79.05
C ARG A 2 -27.64 -21.89 -78.36
N ILE A 3 -27.51 -20.72 -78.98
CA ILE A 3 -26.77 -19.58 -78.39
C ILE A 3 -27.60 -18.89 -77.29
N LEU A 4 -28.92 -18.84 -77.46
CA LEU A 4 -29.82 -18.18 -76.51
C LEU A 4 -29.89 -18.92 -75.17
N THR A 5 -29.85 -20.26 -75.19
CA THR A 5 -29.81 -21.07 -73.96
C THR A 5 -28.51 -20.89 -73.19
N TRP A 6 -27.36 -20.79 -73.86
CA TRP A 6 -26.07 -20.54 -73.20
C TRP A 6 -26.01 -19.18 -72.49
N CYS A 7 -26.58 -18.12 -73.08
CA CYS A 7 -26.64 -16.82 -72.44
C CYS A 7 -27.50 -16.82 -71.16
N ILE A 8 -28.59 -17.61 -71.14
CA ILE A 8 -29.47 -17.74 -69.96
C ILE A 8 -28.75 -18.47 -68.82
N TYR A 9 -28.02 -19.55 -69.12
CA TYR A 9 -27.22 -20.26 -68.12
C TYR A 9 -26.10 -19.38 -67.56
N LEU A 10 -25.43 -18.60 -68.40
CA LEU A 10 -24.36 -17.69 -67.95
C LEU A 10 -24.91 -16.60 -67.01
N ALA A 11 -26.06 -16.02 -67.34
CA ALA A 11 -26.72 -15.01 -66.52
C ALA A 11 -27.19 -15.58 -65.16
N ALA A 12 -27.70 -16.82 -65.14
CA ALA A 12 -28.09 -17.49 -63.91
C ALA A 12 -26.89 -17.78 -62.99
N ILE A 13 -25.76 -18.21 -63.55
CA ILE A 13 -24.53 -18.45 -62.79
C ILE A 13 -23.97 -17.14 -62.22
N LEU A 14 -23.94 -16.07 -63.02
CA LEU A 14 -23.51 -14.73 -62.57
C LEU A 14 -24.39 -14.19 -61.43
N SER A 15 -25.71 -14.35 -61.55
CA SER A 15 -26.65 -13.95 -60.50
C SER A 15 -26.44 -14.74 -59.20
N LEU A 16 -26.20 -16.06 -59.31
CA LEU A 16 -25.92 -16.91 -58.16
C LEU A 16 -24.58 -16.52 -57.48
N CYS A 17 -23.53 -16.25 -58.26
CA CYS A 17 -22.25 -15.80 -57.74
C CYS A 17 -22.35 -14.45 -57.04
N LEU A 18 -23.09 -13.49 -57.60
CA LEU A 18 -23.35 -12.19 -56.97
C LEU A 18 -24.14 -12.34 -55.66
N CYS A 19 -25.11 -13.25 -55.63
CA CYS A 19 -25.90 -13.52 -54.43
C CYS A 19 -25.05 -14.16 -53.32
N ILE A 20 -24.15 -15.10 -53.67
CA ILE A 20 -23.20 -15.70 -52.74
C ILE A 20 -22.21 -14.66 -52.19
N LEU A 21 -21.67 -13.79 -53.05
CA LEU A 21 -20.77 -12.71 -52.64
C LEU A 21 -21.48 -11.71 -51.72
N PHE A 22 -22.73 -11.36 -52.01
CA PHE A 22 -23.54 -10.47 -51.17
C PHE A 22 -23.87 -11.11 -49.81
N LEU A 23 -24.21 -12.41 -49.79
CA LEU A 23 -24.43 -13.16 -48.56
C LEU A 23 -23.15 -13.31 -47.73
N GLN A 24 -21.98 -13.48 -48.37
CA GLN A 24 -20.68 -13.47 -47.69
C GLN A 24 -20.38 -12.09 -47.10
N GLN A 25 -20.72 -10.99 -47.79
CA GLN A 25 -20.58 -9.62 -47.28
C GLN A 25 -21.50 -9.34 -46.08
N LEU A 26 -22.73 -9.86 -46.10
CA LEU A 26 -23.66 -9.80 -44.98
C LEU A 26 -23.20 -10.66 -43.80
N TYR A 27 -22.60 -11.83 -44.05
CA TYR A 27 -22.05 -12.71 -43.02
C TYR A 27 -20.74 -12.16 -42.41
N GLN A 28 -19.98 -11.38 -43.17
CA GLN A 28 -18.76 -10.68 -42.71
C GLN A 28 -19.02 -9.31 -42.10
N SER A 29 -20.27 -8.84 -42.09
CA SER A 29 -20.62 -7.64 -41.33
C SER A 29 -20.50 -7.99 -39.85
N PRO A 30 -19.54 -7.39 -39.11
CA PRO A 30 -19.44 -7.65 -37.69
C PRO A 30 -20.74 -7.18 -37.05
N ILE A 31 -21.45 -8.10 -36.40
CA ILE A 31 -22.49 -7.71 -35.44
C ILE A 31 -21.84 -6.67 -34.53
N PRO A 32 -22.37 -5.44 -34.42
CA PRO A 32 -21.80 -4.46 -33.52
C PRO A 32 -21.86 -5.06 -32.12
N VAL A 33 -20.70 -5.50 -31.63
CA VAL A 33 -20.55 -5.93 -30.26
C VAL A 33 -20.87 -4.69 -29.45
N ASN A 34 -22.03 -4.67 -28.78
CA ASN A 34 -22.35 -3.62 -27.82
C ASN A 34 -21.21 -3.60 -26.80
N LEU A 35 -20.31 -2.63 -26.94
CA LEU A 35 -19.18 -2.47 -26.06
C LEU A 35 -19.75 -2.01 -24.71
N VAL A 36 -19.91 -2.94 -23.77
CA VAL A 36 -20.38 -2.62 -22.43
C VAL A 36 -19.24 -1.88 -21.73
N ILE A 37 -19.37 -0.56 -21.63
CA ILE A 37 -18.40 0.28 -20.91
C ILE A 37 -18.53 -0.03 -19.41
N LYS A 38 -17.41 -0.40 -18.80
CA LYS A 38 -17.28 -0.60 -17.36
C LYS A 38 -16.91 0.72 -16.70
N HIS A 39 -17.73 1.19 -15.78
CA HIS A 39 -17.44 2.39 -15.00
C HIS A 39 -16.62 2.05 -13.77
N ILE A 40 -15.54 2.79 -13.53
CA ILE A 40 -14.80 2.77 -12.27
C ILE A 40 -14.93 4.14 -11.63
N TYR A 41 -15.52 4.19 -10.44
CA TYR A 41 -15.73 5.41 -9.69
C TYR A 41 -14.50 5.73 -8.84
N VAL A 42 -14.10 7.01 -8.80
CA VAL A 42 -13.01 7.48 -7.93
C VAL A 42 -13.48 7.61 -6.48
N GLU A 43 -14.75 7.96 -6.26
CA GLU A 43 -15.34 8.23 -4.94
C GLU A 43 -15.05 7.14 -3.87
N PRO A 44 -15.10 5.83 -4.17
CA PRO A 44 -14.77 4.79 -3.19
C PRO A 44 -13.31 4.80 -2.73
N TYR A 45 -12.40 5.40 -3.49
CA TYR A 45 -10.97 5.51 -3.13
C TYR A 45 -10.67 6.77 -2.31
N LEU A 46 -11.64 7.68 -2.15
CA LEU A 46 -11.52 8.83 -1.27
C LEU A 46 -11.91 8.42 0.16
N VAL A 47 -11.07 8.77 1.13
CA VAL A 47 -11.30 8.41 2.53
C VAL A 47 -12.43 9.27 3.11
N ARG A 48 -13.27 8.63 3.91
CA ARG A 48 -14.34 9.28 4.66
C ARG A 48 -14.08 9.14 6.16
N ALA A 49 -14.64 10.06 6.94
CA ALA A 49 -14.60 10.01 8.40
C ALA A 49 -15.08 8.65 8.97
N ASN A 50 -16.10 8.05 8.36
CA ASN A 50 -16.60 6.70 8.67
C ASN A 50 -16.59 5.83 7.41
N LEU A 51 -16.18 4.56 7.53
CA LEU A 51 -16.32 3.57 6.47
C LEU A 51 -17.63 2.80 6.66
N SER A 52 -18.57 2.97 5.73
CA SER A 52 -19.75 2.09 5.66
C SER A 52 -19.38 0.74 5.01
N PRO A 53 -20.05 -0.37 5.35
CA PRO A 53 -19.86 -1.64 4.66
C PRO A 53 -20.04 -1.54 3.13
N THR A 54 -20.97 -0.69 2.70
CA THR A 54 -21.24 -0.42 1.28
C THR A 54 -20.10 0.30 0.55
N HIS A 55 -19.26 1.05 1.27
CA HIS A 55 -18.07 1.71 0.72
C HIS A 55 -16.98 0.66 0.44
N VAL A 56 -16.75 -0.24 1.39
CA VAL A 56 -15.74 -1.31 1.29
C VAL A 56 -16.05 -2.26 0.12
N THR A 57 -17.33 -2.58 -0.12
CA THR A 57 -17.72 -3.48 -1.23
C THR A 57 -17.49 -2.91 -2.62
N GLN A 58 -17.22 -1.61 -2.76
CA GLN A 58 -16.92 -0.97 -4.04
C GLN A 58 -15.43 -0.99 -4.38
N LEU A 59 -14.58 -1.35 -3.42
CA LEU A 59 -13.14 -1.51 -3.62
C LEU A 59 -12.82 -2.94 -4.07
N PRO A 60 -11.72 -3.16 -4.82
CA PRO A 60 -11.23 -4.49 -5.11
C PRO A 60 -11.02 -5.32 -3.84
N ASN A 61 -11.44 -6.59 -3.90
CA ASN A 61 -11.21 -7.53 -2.81
C ASN A 61 -9.76 -8.01 -2.82
N LEU A 62 -8.93 -7.42 -1.96
CA LEU A 62 -7.49 -7.69 -1.90
C LEU A 62 -7.16 -9.13 -1.48
N SER A 63 -8.02 -9.79 -0.69
CA SER A 63 -7.84 -11.21 -0.31
C SER A 63 -8.01 -12.18 -1.49
N GLN A 64 -8.51 -11.73 -2.65
CA GLN A 64 -8.60 -12.55 -3.87
C GLN A 64 -7.35 -12.47 -4.74
N LEU A 65 -6.40 -11.60 -4.41
CA LEU A 65 -5.14 -11.49 -5.13
C LEU A 65 -4.19 -12.64 -4.77
N HIS A 66 -3.30 -12.96 -5.69
CA HIS A 66 -2.21 -13.88 -5.42
C HIS A 66 -1.06 -13.14 -4.72
N TRP A 67 -0.91 -13.39 -3.42
CA TRP A 67 0.12 -12.79 -2.59
C TRP A 67 1.41 -13.64 -2.56
N PRO A 68 2.59 -13.01 -2.54
CA PRO A 68 3.85 -13.75 -2.38
C PRO A 68 3.92 -14.43 -1.01
N PRO A 69 4.78 -15.46 -0.85
CA PRO A 69 5.11 -16.00 0.46
C PRO A 69 5.59 -14.91 1.42
N LEU A 70 5.12 -14.96 2.67
CA LEU A 70 5.51 -14.01 3.71
C LEU A 70 7.02 -14.01 3.92
N GLN A 71 7.61 -12.81 3.87
CA GLN A 71 9.01 -12.57 4.18
C GLN A 71 9.11 -12.22 5.66
N VAL A 72 9.61 -13.15 6.47
CA VAL A 72 9.65 -13.06 7.94
C VAL A 72 10.90 -13.73 8.48
N ALA A 73 11.34 -13.31 9.66
CA ALA A 73 12.43 -13.93 10.38
C ALA A 73 12.03 -15.30 10.95
N ASP A 74 12.99 -16.22 11.05
CA ASP A 74 12.78 -17.56 11.62
C ASP A 74 12.45 -17.53 13.13
N LYS A 75 12.86 -16.46 13.82
CA LYS A 75 12.68 -16.28 15.27
C LYS A 75 12.22 -14.86 15.56
N PRO A 76 11.44 -14.65 16.64
CA PRO A 76 11.04 -13.31 17.04
C PRO A 76 12.27 -12.48 17.42
N ALA A 77 12.32 -11.23 16.98
CA ALA A 77 13.31 -10.27 17.46
C ALA A 77 12.99 -9.81 18.89
N GLY A 78 13.93 -9.14 19.56
CA GLY A 78 13.71 -8.60 20.90
C GLY A 78 13.80 -9.63 22.04
N ILE A 79 14.32 -10.84 21.79
CA ILE A 79 14.58 -11.86 22.82
C ILE A 79 15.76 -11.40 23.69
N ARG A 80 15.59 -11.37 25.01
CA ARG A 80 16.69 -11.12 25.96
C ARG A 80 17.42 -12.41 26.32
N LEU A 81 18.74 -12.37 26.24
CA LEU A 81 19.64 -13.48 26.58
C LEU A 81 19.79 -13.59 28.10
N ILE A 82 19.96 -14.81 28.62
CA ILE A 82 20.20 -15.13 30.04
C ILE A 82 18.98 -14.92 30.94
N ASN A 83 18.45 -13.70 31.03
CA ASN A 83 17.32 -13.31 31.86
C ASN A 83 16.70 -11.98 31.36
N GLU A 84 15.70 -11.47 32.07
CA GLU A 84 14.96 -10.25 31.72
C GLU A 84 15.79 -8.95 31.71
N THR A 85 16.99 -8.95 32.30
CA THR A 85 17.89 -7.79 32.33
C THR A 85 19.11 -7.98 31.43
N GLY A 86 19.24 -9.14 30.80
CA GLY A 86 20.33 -9.44 29.89
C GLY A 86 20.21 -8.71 28.54
N PRO A 87 21.28 -8.76 27.73
CA PRO A 87 21.31 -8.12 26.42
C PRO A 87 20.29 -8.76 25.48
N VAL A 88 19.76 -7.96 24.56
CA VAL A 88 18.88 -8.45 23.49
C VAL A 88 19.72 -9.20 22.45
N GLN A 89 19.16 -10.27 21.89
CA GLN A 89 19.77 -11.01 20.80
C GLN A 89 20.09 -10.07 19.62
N PRO A 90 21.25 -10.24 18.95
CA PRO A 90 21.57 -9.45 17.77
C PRO A 90 20.46 -9.49 16.71
N LEU A 91 20.23 -8.33 16.08
CA LEU A 91 19.32 -8.20 14.94
C LEU A 91 19.92 -8.89 13.70
N PRO A 92 19.09 -9.29 12.73
CA PRO A 92 19.54 -9.82 11.44
C PRO A 92 20.43 -8.84 10.66
N ASP A 93 21.11 -9.36 9.63
CA ASP A 93 21.89 -8.54 8.69
C ASP A 93 21.00 -7.57 7.91
N VAL A 94 21.62 -6.55 7.31
CA VAL A 94 20.91 -5.51 6.54
C VAL A 94 20.10 -6.14 5.40
N PHE A 95 18.85 -5.70 5.24
CA PHE A 95 17.87 -6.18 4.26
C PHE A 95 17.32 -7.59 4.51
N GLU A 96 17.68 -8.25 5.62
CA GLU A 96 16.98 -9.43 6.11
C GLU A 96 15.69 -9.05 6.85
N PRO A 97 14.65 -9.90 6.82
CA PRO A 97 13.45 -9.66 7.61
C PRO A 97 13.75 -9.63 9.10
N VAL A 98 13.24 -8.63 9.81
CA VAL A 98 13.44 -8.47 11.26
C VAL A 98 12.30 -9.13 12.05
N MET A 99 11.06 -8.94 11.61
CA MET A 99 9.88 -9.48 12.28
C MET A 99 9.66 -10.95 11.97
N SER A 100 9.42 -11.76 13.00
CA SER A 100 8.84 -13.10 12.85
C SER A 100 7.41 -13.05 12.30
N ARG A 101 6.83 -14.22 12.00
CA ARG A 101 5.44 -14.33 11.56
C ARG A 101 4.48 -13.70 12.59
N GLY A 102 4.61 -14.05 13.86
CA GLY A 102 3.78 -13.52 14.93
C GLY A 102 3.97 -12.01 15.13
N GLN A 103 5.20 -11.50 15.02
CA GLN A 103 5.46 -10.06 15.14
C GLN A 103 4.84 -9.27 13.98
N ARG A 104 4.97 -9.77 12.75
CA ARG A 104 4.35 -9.16 11.57
C ARG A 104 2.82 -9.17 11.68
N GLU A 105 2.24 -10.29 12.12
CA GLU A 105 0.79 -10.38 12.36
C GLU A 105 0.32 -9.46 13.50
N LEU A 106 1.12 -9.30 14.55
CA LEU A 106 0.82 -8.36 15.63
C LEU A 106 0.83 -6.91 15.12
N CYS A 107 1.82 -6.52 14.33
CA CYS A 107 1.88 -5.21 13.67
C CYS A 107 0.64 -4.94 12.82
N LYS A 108 0.25 -5.89 11.95
CA LYS A 108 -0.99 -5.82 11.16
C LYS A 108 -2.23 -5.69 12.05
N HIS A 109 -2.29 -6.47 13.12
CA HIS A 109 -3.39 -6.44 14.08
C HIS A 109 -3.52 -5.10 14.80
N LEU A 110 -2.41 -4.53 15.29
CA LEU A 110 -2.39 -3.21 15.94
C LEU A 110 -2.84 -2.11 14.99
N LEU A 111 -2.36 -2.13 13.74
CA LEU A 111 -2.77 -1.17 12.70
C LEU A 111 -4.26 -1.30 12.35
N ARG A 112 -4.77 -2.54 12.16
CA ARG A 112 -6.19 -2.81 11.95
C ARG A 112 -7.05 -2.31 13.10
N LEU A 113 -6.64 -2.58 14.34
CA LEU A 113 -7.36 -2.14 15.53
C LEU A 113 -7.39 -0.62 15.63
N PHE A 114 -6.25 0.04 15.43
CA PHE A 114 -6.16 1.50 15.41
C PHE A 114 -7.07 2.10 14.33
N ALA A 115 -6.97 1.63 13.08
CA ALA A 115 -7.80 2.11 11.98
C ALA A 115 -9.29 1.92 12.29
N LYS A 116 -9.68 0.76 12.85
CA LYS A 116 -11.06 0.51 13.29
C LYS A 116 -11.52 1.56 14.31
N VAL A 117 -10.72 1.84 15.35
CA VAL A 117 -11.03 2.86 16.35
C VAL A 117 -11.22 4.24 15.69
N MET A 118 -10.37 4.59 14.73
CA MET A 118 -10.49 5.86 14.00
C MET A 118 -11.79 5.94 13.20
N PHE A 119 -12.12 4.91 12.41
CA PHE A 119 -13.34 4.91 11.60
C PHE A 119 -14.63 4.81 12.42
N ASP A 120 -14.63 4.02 13.50
CA ASP A 120 -15.80 3.89 14.39
C ASP A 120 -16.16 5.23 15.06
N ASN A 121 -15.16 6.08 15.30
CA ASN A 121 -15.33 7.37 15.96
C ASN A 121 -15.40 8.58 15.01
N GLY A 122 -15.47 8.34 13.69
CA GLY A 122 -15.60 9.43 12.71
C GLY A 122 -14.30 10.20 12.46
N TYR A 123 -13.15 9.54 12.61
CA TYR A 123 -11.81 10.11 12.40
C TYR A 123 -11.01 9.38 11.30
N GLY A 124 -11.69 8.61 10.44
CA GLY A 124 -11.08 7.88 9.34
C GLY A 124 -10.23 8.73 8.40
N ASP A 125 -10.63 9.97 8.18
CA ASP A 125 -9.98 10.98 7.32
C ASP A 125 -8.96 11.85 8.06
N LYS A 126 -8.66 11.53 9.34
CA LYS A 126 -7.74 12.27 10.21
C LYS A 126 -6.47 11.50 10.54
N PHE A 127 -6.23 10.37 9.87
CA PHE A 127 -4.96 9.66 9.91
C PHE A 127 -4.58 9.17 8.52
N MET A 128 -3.31 8.81 8.38
CA MET A 128 -2.76 8.19 7.18
C MET A 128 -1.60 7.27 7.55
N LEU A 129 -1.31 6.28 6.71
CA LEU A 129 -0.04 5.57 6.77
C LEU A 129 1.10 6.57 6.57
N TYR A 130 2.19 6.37 7.30
CA TYR A 130 3.37 7.24 7.23
C TYR A 130 4.65 6.41 7.25
N GLY A 131 5.81 7.05 7.20
CA GLY A 131 7.09 6.37 7.39
C GLY A 131 7.35 5.21 6.43
N GLY A 132 8.01 4.18 6.95
CA GLY A 132 8.27 2.94 6.22
C GLY A 132 7.00 2.17 5.85
N THR A 133 5.93 2.33 6.63
CA THR A 133 4.61 1.73 6.34
C THR A 133 3.99 2.26 5.05
N LEU A 134 4.03 3.58 4.82
CA LEU A 134 3.55 4.19 3.58
C LEU A 134 4.42 3.76 2.38
N ILE A 135 5.73 3.72 2.56
CA ILE A 135 6.65 3.23 1.53
C ILE A 135 6.33 1.77 1.19
N GLY A 136 6.06 0.93 2.18
CA GLY A 136 5.63 -0.46 2.00
C GLY A 136 4.36 -0.56 1.14
N SER A 137 3.30 0.16 1.53
CA SER A 137 2.05 0.24 0.74
C SER A 137 2.31 0.63 -0.72
N TYR A 138 3.15 1.64 -0.95
CA TYR A 138 3.44 2.14 -2.29
C TYR A 138 4.35 1.22 -3.12
N ARG A 139 5.36 0.62 -2.49
CA ARG A 139 6.48 -0.05 -3.17
C ARG A 139 6.37 -1.58 -3.16
N HIS A 140 5.65 -2.16 -2.20
CA HIS A 140 5.58 -3.61 -1.99
C HIS A 140 4.15 -4.16 -1.86
N HIS A 141 3.13 -3.28 -1.84
CA HIS A 141 1.75 -3.61 -1.46
C HIS A 141 1.62 -4.27 -0.08
N ASP A 142 2.65 -4.26 0.77
CA ASP A 142 2.69 -4.77 2.14
C ASP A 142 3.87 -4.06 2.84
N PHE A 143 4.18 -4.35 4.11
CA PHE A 143 5.35 -3.78 4.79
C PHE A 143 6.65 -4.01 4.00
N ILE A 144 7.58 -3.06 4.11
CA ILE A 144 8.94 -3.24 3.61
C ILE A 144 9.50 -4.51 4.26
N PRO A 145 10.08 -5.45 3.49
CA PRO A 145 10.44 -6.77 4.03
C PRO A 145 11.42 -6.74 5.22
N TRP A 146 12.24 -5.70 5.31
CA TRP A 146 13.25 -5.49 6.36
C TRP A 146 12.90 -4.34 7.33
N ASP A 147 11.71 -3.74 7.25
CA ASP A 147 11.24 -2.82 8.28
C ASP A 147 10.99 -3.56 9.60
N ASP A 148 11.12 -2.86 10.72
CA ASP A 148 10.89 -3.41 12.04
C ASP A 148 9.71 -2.77 12.81
N ASP A 149 8.95 -1.85 12.22
CA ASP A 149 7.81 -1.21 12.88
C ASP A 149 6.67 -0.80 11.93
N VAL A 150 5.69 -0.10 12.48
CA VAL A 150 4.52 0.43 11.75
C VAL A 150 4.24 1.85 12.19
N ASP A 151 4.04 2.74 11.22
CA ASP A 151 3.86 4.18 11.43
C ASP A 151 2.52 4.68 10.89
N VAL A 152 1.86 5.54 11.68
CA VAL A 152 0.75 6.37 11.23
C VAL A 152 0.98 7.83 11.60
N LEU A 153 0.39 8.74 10.82
CA LEU A 153 0.43 10.18 11.05
C LEU A 153 -0.99 10.70 11.25
N VAL A 154 -1.25 11.33 12.40
CA VAL A 154 -2.60 11.69 12.88
C VAL A 154 -2.73 13.19 13.09
N SER A 155 -3.90 13.76 12.80
CA SER A 155 -4.16 15.17 13.03
C SER A 155 -4.04 15.52 14.53
N ALA A 156 -3.24 16.54 14.86
CA ALA A 156 -2.95 16.86 16.26
C ALA A 156 -4.15 17.39 17.04
N ASP A 157 -5.14 17.98 16.37
CA ASP A 157 -6.38 18.51 16.98
C ASP A 157 -7.22 17.41 17.65
N ILE A 158 -7.13 16.16 17.16
CA ILE A 158 -7.86 15.02 17.73
C ILE A 158 -7.02 14.15 18.67
N ARG A 159 -5.74 14.46 18.88
CA ARG A 159 -4.82 13.66 19.73
C ARG A 159 -5.42 13.30 21.10
N PRO A 160 -6.03 14.23 21.88
CA PRO A 160 -6.60 13.88 23.18
C PRO A 160 -7.74 12.84 23.10
N LYS A 161 -8.53 12.85 22.01
CA LYS A 161 -9.61 11.89 21.80
C LYS A 161 -9.05 10.53 21.42
N VAL A 162 -8.08 10.49 20.50
CA VAL A 162 -7.38 9.26 20.11
C VAL A 162 -6.76 8.60 21.32
N GLN A 163 -6.05 9.36 22.16
CA GLN A 163 -5.48 8.87 23.42
C GLN A 163 -6.54 8.26 24.33
N THR A 164 -7.68 8.95 24.51
CA THR A 164 -8.79 8.46 25.34
C THR A 164 -9.34 7.14 24.82
N TYR A 165 -9.53 6.99 23.50
CA TYR A 165 -10.07 5.75 22.93
C TYR A 165 -9.09 4.58 23.05
N LEU A 166 -7.79 4.82 22.83
CA LEU A 166 -6.77 3.78 22.92
C LEU A 166 -6.50 3.37 24.38
N ASP A 167 -6.53 4.30 25.34
CA ASP A 167 -6.45 3.99 26.77
C ASP A 167 -7.60 3.07 27.23
N ALA A 168 -8.80 3.27 26.67
CA ALA A 168 -9.98 2.46 26.98
C ALA A 168 -9.88 1.00 26.52
N LEU A 169 -8.87 0.65 25.72
CA LEU A 169 -8.58 -0.72 25.28
C LEU A 169 -7.74 -1.51 26.31
N GLY A 170 -7.35 -0.87 27.41
CA GLY A 170 -6.73 -1.54 28.54
C GLY A 170 -7.64 -2.62 29.17
N PRO A 171 -7.06 -3.64 29.84
CA PRO A 171 -5.62 -3.83 30.09
C PRO A 171 -4.89 -4.57 28.96
N LYS A 172 -5.58 -4.98 27.89
CA LYS A 172 -4.96 -5.80 26.82
C LYS A 172 -3.98 -4.99 25.96
N TYR A 173 -4.27 -3.71 25.78
CA TYR A 173 -3.42 -2.79 25.04
C TYR A 173 -3.04 -1.60 25.93
N HIS A 174 -1.88 -1.02 25.66
CA HIS A 174 -1.36 0.14 26.36
C HIS A 174 -0.93 1.20 25.38
N LEU A 175 -1.17 2.44 25.75
CA LEU A 175 -0.67 3.60 25.06
C LEU A 175 0.40 4.28 25.92
N THR A 176 1.62 4.36 25.41
CA THR A 176 2.65 5.18 26.03
C THR A 176 2.65 6.55 25.34
N LYS A 177 2.24 7.58 26.08
CA LYS A 177 2.15 8.96 25.59
C LYS A 177 3.50 9.65 25.73
N GLN A 178 4.07 10.12 24.64
CA GLN A 178 5.31 10.89 24.66
C GLN A 178 5.02 12.37 24.39
N ARG A 179 6.07 13.18 24.26
CA ARG A 179 5.92 14.63 24.04
C ARG A 179 5.22 14.92 22.71
N ASP A 180 5.74 14.33 21.63
CA ASP A 180 5.40 14.61 20.23
C ASP A 180 4.89 13.38 19.47
N ARG A 181 4.93 12.19 20.07
CA ARG A 181 4.47 10.91 19.52
C ARG A 181 3.83 10.05 20.61
N ASP A 182 3.07 9.03 20.21
CA ASP A 182 2.57 8.01 21.12
C ASP A 182 2.92 6.61 20.58
N LYS A 183 3.06 5.63 21.48
CA LYS A 183 3.35 4.23 21.15
C LYS A 183 2.22 3.33 21.62
N PHE A 184 1.56 2.65 20.68
CA PHE A 184 0.44 1.76 20.98
C PHE A 184 0.85 0.29 20.84
N HIS A 185 0.78 -0.46 21.93
CA HIS A 185 1.30 -1.82 22.01
C HIS A 185 0.41 -2.70 22.87
N THR A 186 0.67 -4.01 22.88
CA THR A 186 -0.03 -4.92 23.80
C THR A 186 0.59 -4.88 25.19
N PHE A 187 -0.05 -5.53 26.16
CA PHE A 187 0.59 -5.84 27.44
C PHE A 187 1.93 -6.56 27.25
N ILE A 188 2.82 -6.37 28.21
CA ILE A 188 4.14 -7.00 28.23
C ILE A 188 4.12 -8.03 29.36
N SER A 189 4.56 -9.26 29.07
CA SER A 189 4.76 -10.29 30.09
C SER A 189 6.24 -10.70 30.12
N PRO A 190 6.87 -10.76 31.30
CA PRO A 190 8.27 -11.16 31.42
C PRO A 190 8.57 -12.55 30.85
N GLU A 191 7.59 -13.46 30.91
CA GLU A 191 7.71 -14.82 30.38
C GLU A 191 8.08 -14.85 28.89
N PHE A 192 7.53 -13.90 28.10
CA PHE A 192 7.75 -13.82 26.66
C PHE A 192 9.02 -13.04 26.33
N ASN A 193 9.67 -12.37 27.27
CA ASN A 193 10.88 -11.59 26.96
C ASN A 193 12.12 -12.48 26.77
N VAL A 194 12.15 -13.66 27.39
CA VAL A 194 13.31 -14.56 27.40
C VAL A 194 13.14 -15.82 26.56
N ASN A 195 11.91 -16.12 26.09
CA ASN A 195 11.64 -17.27 25.25
C ASN A 195 11.49 -16.90 23.76
N ALA A 196 11.76 -17.86 22.88
CA ALA A 196 11.66 -17.70 21.44
C ALA A 196 10.25 -18.03 20.89
N THR A 197 9.23 -18.11 21.75
CA THR A 197 7.87 -18.46 21.33
C THR A 197 7.26 -17.31 20.53
N ASP A 198 6.81 -17.59 19.31
CA ASP A 198 6.28 -16.56 18.40
C ASP A 198 4.81 -16.21 18.72
N VAL A 199 4.60 -15.51 19.83
CA VAL A 199 3.29 -15.08 20.33
C VAL A 199 2.92 -13.66 19.87
N LEU A 200 1.62 -13.39 19.76
CA LEU A 200 1.07 -12.08 19.38
C LEU A 200 1.04 -11.10 20.56
N VAL A 201 2.19 -10.88 21.18
CA VAL A 201 2.38 -9.92 22.28
C VAL A 201 3.67 -9.12 22.12
N SER A 202 3.66 -7.93 22.70
CA SER A 202 4.78 -7.00 22.72
C SER A 202 5.75 -7.41 23.83
N ARG A 203 7.04 -7.22 23.58
CA ARG A 203 8.15 -7.62 24.42
C ARG A 203 8.87 -6.41 24.95
N ARG A 204 9.47 -6.55 26.12
CA ARG A 204 10.41 -5.56 26.65
C ARG A 204 11.78 -5.72 25.98
N SER A 205 11.89 -5.25 24.75
CA SER A 205 13.10 -5.34 23.93
C SER A 205 14.03 -4.13 24.04
N SER A 206 13.67 -3.12 24.83
CA SER A 206 14.51 -1.97 25.14
C SER A 206 14.39 -1.57 26.61
N ASP A 207 15.10 -0.54 27.02
CA ASP A 207 15.05 -0.01 28.39
C ASP A 207 13.90 0.99 28.61
N TYR A 208 13.17 1.31 27.54
CA TYR A 208 12.00 2.17 27.60
C TYR A 208 10.79 1.45 28.24
N SER A 209 9.76 2.23 28.57
CA SER A 209 8.59 1.74 29.29
C SER A 209 7.56 1.01 28.42
N TRP A 210 7.70 1.08 27.09
CA TRP A 210 6.80 0.47 26.13
C TRP A 210 7.39 -0.83 25.56
N GLY A 211 6.54 -1.66 24.97
CA GLY A 211 6.93 -2.94 24.39
C GLY A 211 6.90 -2.92 22.88
N TRP A 212 7.79 -3.67 22.24
CA TRP A 212 7.83 -3.88 20.79
C TRP A 212 7.44 -5.32 20.43
N PRO A 213 6.66 -5.60 19.37
CA PRO A 213 6.15 -4.66 18.38
C PRO A 213 5.11 -3.67 18.92
N TYR A 214 5.08 -2.49 18.31
CA TYR A 214 4.15 -1.40 18.59
C TYR A 214 3.70 -0.74 17.28
N LEU A 215 2.64 0.05 17.34
CA LEU A 215 2.27 1.06 16.34
C LEU A 215 2.80 2.42 16.80
N ASP A 216 3.67 3.03 16.01
CA ASP A 216 4.17 4.39 16.23
C ASP A 216 3.15 5.41 15.66
N ILE A 217 2.72 6.34 16.53
CA ILE A 217 1.71 7.35 16.20
C ILE A 217 2.37 8.72 16.21
N GLY A 218 2.68 9.22 15.02
CA GLY A 218 3.09 10.60 14.79
C GLY A 218 1.89 11.55 14.73
N TYR A 219 2.15 12.83 14.98
CA TYR A 219 1.13 13.88 14.88
C TYR A 219 1.54 14.99 13.92
N TYR A 220 0.56 15.55 13.22
CA TYR A 220 0.77 16.69 12.34
C TYR A 220 -0.07 17.90 12.74
N TRP A 221 0.49 19.09 12.56
CA TRP A 221 -0.26 20.34 12.58
C TRP A 221 -0.73 20.68 11.16
N GLU A 222 -1.77 21.50 11.06
CA GLU A 222 -2.35 21.93 9.79
C GLU A 222 -2.58 23.45 9.80
N ASN A 223 -2.25 24.13 8.70
CA ASN A 223 -2.65 25.52 8.46
C ASN A 223 -3.41 25.64 7.12
N ALA A 224 -3.53 26.86 6.59
CA ALA A 224 -4.26 27.11 5.34
C ALA A 224 -3.64 26.41 4.12
N THR A 225 -2.31 26.29 4.06
CA THR A 225 -1.57 25.84 2.86
C THR A 225 -0.68 24.63 3.10
N HIS A 226 -0.32 24.33 4.35
CA HIS A 226 0.66 23.30 4.69
C HIS A 226 0.22 22.43 5.87
N ILE A 227 0.82 21.25 5.91
CA ILE A 227 0.79 20.31 7.02
C ILE A 227 2.25 19.99 7.38
N GLY A 228 2.56 19.91 8.68
CA GLY A 228 3.89 19.52 9.13
C GLY A 228 3.87 18.54 10.28
N GLU A 229 4.84 17.63 10.31
CA GLU A 229 5.04 16.70 11.43
C GLU A 229 5.47 17.48 12.67
N ILE A 230 4.86 17.18 13.83
CA ILE A 230 5.23 17.78 15.12
C ILE A 230 6.55 17.20 15.62
N GLY A 231 6.74 15.88 15.48
CA GLY A 231 7.98 15.20 15.82
C GLY A 231 9.06 15.44 14.76
N SER A 232 10.31 15.57 15.20
CA SER A 232 11.46 15.58 14.30
C SER A 232 12.04 14.18 14.15
N SER A 233 12.43 13.78 12.94
CA SER A 233 13.15 12.52 12.68
C SER A 233 14.47 12.80 11.97
N TYR A 234 15.53 12.07 12.34
CA TYR A 234 16.84 12.15 11.67
C TYR A 234 17.39 13.59 11.58
N GLY A 235 17.14 14.41 12.61
CA GLY A 235 17.56 15.82 12.66
C GLY A 235 16.80 16.74 11.70
N ARG A 236 15.65 16.31 11.17
CA ARG A 236 14.82 17.07 10.23
C ARG A 236 13.41 17.28 10.76
N THR A 237 12.82 18.40 10.38
CA THR A 237 11.38 18.67 10.49
C THR A 237 10.77 18.56 9.10
N TYR A 238 9.61 17.94 8.99
CA TYR A 238 8.95 17.71 7.72
C TYR A 238 7.69 18.57 7.58
N GLU A 239 7.55 19.21 6.43
CA GLU A 239 6.41 20.05 6.06
C GLU A 239 6.09 19.84 4.58
N TRP A 240 4.82 19.78 4.25
CA TRP A 240 4.32 19.48 2.92
C TRP A 240 3.14 20.38 2.54
N PRO A 241 2.94 20.68 1.24
CA PRO A 241 1.73 21.29 0.77
C PRO A 241 0.50 20.48 1.18
N LYS A 242 -0.51 21.15 1.72
CA LYS A 242 -1.74 20.52 2.20
C LYS A 242 -2.45 19.71 1.11
N GLU A 243 -2.42 20.20 -0.13
CA GLU A 243 -3.01 19.54 -1.29
C GLU A 243 -2.33 18.21 -1.66
N PHE A 244 -1.14 17.92 -1.13
CA PHE A 244 -0.49 16.61 -1.34
C PHE A 244 -1.00 15.57 -0.34
N ILE A 245 -1.65 16.01 0.73
CA ILE A 245 -2.03 15.15 1.85
C ILE A 245 -3.55 14.99 1.92
N LEU A 246 -4.31 16.09 1.78
CA LEU A 246 -5.76 16.10 1.99
C LEU A 246 -6.54 16.35 0.68
N PRO A 247 -7.74 15.74 0.53
CA PRO A 247 -8.29 14.69 1.39
C PRO A 247 -7.54 13.35 1.21
N PRO A 248 -7.38 12.51 2.25
CA PRO A 248 -6.61 11.27 2.09
C PRO A 248 -7.30 10.29 1.13
N ARG A 249 -6.50 9.40 0.53
CA ARG A 249 -6.99 8.31 -0.35
C ARG A 249 -6.75 6.95 0.28
N LEU A 250 -7.47 5.94 -0.21
CA LEU A 250 -7.24 4.55 0.17
C LEU A 250 -6.20 3.90 -0.75
N ARG A 251 -5.22 3.22 -0.16
CA ARG A 251 -4.27 2.35 -0.86
C ARG A 251 -4.17 0.98 -0.20
N PRO A 252 -3.77 -0.06 -0.96
CA PRO A 252 -3.56 -1.39 -0.41
C PRO A 252 -2.34 -1.43 0.52
N LEU A 253 -2.45 -2.17 1.61
CA LEU A 253 -1.34 -2.64 2.44
C LEU A 253 -1.72 -4.02 2.97
N GLY A 254 -1.13 -5.05 2.38
CA GLY A 254 -1.60 -6.42 2.54
C GLY A 254 -3.01 -6.58 1.97
N GLU A 255 -3.87 -7.23 2.74
CA GLU A 255 -5.25 -7.52 2.32
C GLU A 255 -6.23 -6.41 2.72
N GLU A 256 -5.71 -5.29 3.21
CA GLU A 256 -6.49 -4.21 3.78
C GLU A 256 -6.27 -2.88 3.03
N TRP A 257 -7.27 -2.00 3.10
CA TRP A 257 -7.23 -0.65 2.54
C TRP A 257 -7.04 0.37 3.66
N TYR A 258 -6.05 1.25 3.53
CA TYR A 258 -5.75 2.27 4.52
C TYR A 258 -5.66 3.68 3.94
N PRO A 259 -6.01 4.71 4.73
CA PRO A 259 -5.75 6.10 4.37
C PRO A 259 -4.26 6.38 4.12
N VAL A 260 -3.96 7.12 3.07
CA VAL A 260 -2.64 7.60 2.66
C VAL A 260 -2.72 9.07 2.21
N PRO A 261 -1.59 9.81 2.13
CA PRO A 261 -1.57 11.15 1.54
C PRO A 261 -2.19 11.17 0.14
N TYR A 262 -3.01 12.20 -0.15
CA TYR A 262 -3.73 12.36 -1.41
C TYR A 262 -2.86 12.22 -2.66
N ARG A 263 -1.69 12.84 -2.73
CA ARG A 263 -0.71 12.68 -3.82
C ARG A 263 0.46 11.86 -3.33
N THR A 264 0.25 10.54 -3.21
CA THR A 264 1.18 9.65 -2.49
C THR A 264 2.58 9.66 -3.11
N ALA A 265 2.68 9.61 -4.44
CA ALA A 265 3.98 9.64 -5.12
C ALA A 265 4.74 10.95 -4.88
N GLU A 266 4.07 12.09 -5.03
CA GLU A 266 4.66 13.42 -4.82
C GLU A 266 5.03 13.64 -3.35
N PHE A 267 4.21 13.18 -2.41
CA PHE A 267 4.51 13.17 -0.98
C PHE A 267 5.78 12.37 -0.67
N LEU A 268 5.86 11.11 -1.15
CA LEU A 268 7.03 10.25 -0.95
C LEU A 268 8.30 10.86 -1.56
N ARG A 269 8.18 11.47 -2.75
CA ARG A 269 9.28 12.16 -3.43
C ARG A 269 9.79 13.35 -2.62
N LEU A 270 8.90 14.16 -2.06
CA LEU A 270 9.26 15.32 -1.27
C LEU A 270 9.91 14.90 0.07
N THR A 271 9.43 13.83 0.69
CA THR A 271 9.93 13.34 1.99
C THR A 271 11.25 12.59 1.88
N TYR A 272 11.38 11.69 0.90
CA TYR A 272 12.48 10.72 0.81
C TYR A 272 13.39 10.93 -0.40
N GLY A 273 13.06 11.86 -1.29
CA GLY A 273 13.79 12.12 -2.52
C GLY A 273 13.41 11.19 -3.67
N THR A 274 14.18 11.26 -4.76
CA THR A 274 13.93 10.52 -6.01
C THR A 274 14.90 9.36 -6.23
N ASP A 275 15.81 9.10 -5.30
CA ASP A 275 16.83 8.07 -5.49
C ASP A 275 16.21 6.67 -5.60
N ARG A 276 16.90 5.77 -6.32
CA ARG A 276 16.48 4.39 -6.54
C ARG A 276 17.02 3.45 -5.45
N GLN A 277 17.30 3.99 -4.26
CA GLN A 277 18.01 3.27 -3.23
C GLN A 277 17.07 2.78 -2.12
N CYS A 278 17.34 1.57 -1.67
CA CYS A 278 16.73 0.95 -0.52
C CYS A 278 17.70 1.14 0.65
N VAL A 279 17.16 1.55 1.80
CA VAL A 279 17.96 2.04 2.93
C VAL A 279 17.49 1.38 4.20
N VAL A 280 18.46 1.00 5.04
CA VAL A 280 18.27 0.75 6.47
C VAL A 280 19.04 1.84 7.21
N TYR A 281 18.34 2.71 7.93
CA TYR A 281 18.91 3.96 8.45
C TYR A 281 19.77 3.82 9.72
N GLY A 282 19.79 2.64 10.35
CA GLY A 282 20.62 2.38 11.54
C GLY A 282 19.97 2.64 12.88
N TYR A 283 18.76 3.22 12.91
CA TYR A 283 17.91 3.17 14.10
C TYR A 283 17.08 1.89 14.05
N SER A 284 17.01 1.16 15.17
CA SER A 284 16.11 0.02 15.31
C SER A 284 15.04 0.33 16.35
N HIS A 285 13.79 0.10 15.96
CA HIS A 285 12.62 0.21 16.80
C HIS A 285 12.51 -0.98 17.77
N VAL A 286 13.08 -2.13 17.41
CA VAL A 286 13.23 -3.26 18.35
C VAL A 286 14.04 -2.85 19.58
N LEU A 287 15.18 -2.20 19.37
CA LEU A 287 16.13 -1.85 20.43
C LEU A 287 15.89 -0.46 21.02
N GLU A 288 15.08 0.37 20.35
CA GLU A 288 14.97 1.82 20.58
C GLU A 288 16.35 2.47 20.66
N GLY A 289 17.18 2.18 19.65
CA GLY A 289 18.60 2.52 19.64
C GLY A 289 19.30 2.16 18.35
N GLY A 290 20.63 2.01 18.42
CA GLY A 290 21.44 1.67 17.25
C GLY A 290 21.21 0.24 16.77
N GLY A 291 21.13 0.07 15.46
CA GLY A 291 21.02 -1.21 14.76
C GLY A 291 21.83 -1.25 13.46
N PRO A 292 21.67 -2.32 12.65
CA PRO A 292 22.30 -2.43 11.34
C PRO A 292 21.92 -1.25 10.43
N SER A 293 22.85 -0.79 9.59
CA SER A 293 22.60 0.25 8.59
C SER A 293 23.18 -0.13 7.25
N GLY A 294 22.55 0.29 6.16
CA GLY A 294 23.06 0.01 4.82
C GLY A 294 22.30 0.64 3.67
N LYS A 295 23.08 0.91 2.63
CA LYS A 295 22.79 1.41 1.29
C LYS A 295 22.71 0.35 0.19
N THR A 296 21.64 0.16 -0.57
CA THR A 296 21.74 -0.57 -1.87
C THR A 296 20.79 -0.01 -2.92
N PHE A 297 21.01 -0.30 -4.20
CA PHE A 297 19.98 -0.05 -5.22
C PHE A 297 18.82 -1.01 -5.00
N CYS A 298 17.60 -0.51 -4.97
CA CYS A 298 16.41 -1.35 -4.76
C CYS A 298 16.29 -2.45 -5.83
N GLU A 299 16.78 -2.20 -7.04
CA GLU A 299 16.82 -3.19 -8.13
C GLU A 299 17.62 -4.45 -7.75
N ASN A 300 18.69 -4.33 -6.96
CA ASN A 300 19.47 -5.48 -6.47
C ASN A 300 18.65 -6.38 -5.53
N LEU A 301 17.58 -5.85 -4.94
CA LEU A 301 16.68 -6.57 -4.05
C LEU A 301 15.48 -7.16 -4.79
N ALA A 302 15.29 -6.84 -6.08
CA ALA A 302 14.13 -7.25 -6.87
C ALA A 302 14.07 -8.75 -7.16
N ILE A 303 15.19 -9.47 -7.00
CA ILE A 303 15.25 -10.93 -7.10
C ILE A 303 14.71 -11.64 -5.86
N ARG A 304 14.66 -10.94 -4.73
CA ARG A 304 14.31 -11.47 -3.41
C ARG A 304 12.95 -10.97 -2.96
N TYR A 305 12.67 -9.71 -3.27
CA TYR A 305 11.50 -8.99 -2.82
C TYR A 305 10.77 -8.41 -4.03
N PRO A 306 9.44 -8.56 -4.10
CA PRO A 306 8.69 -7.99 -5.19
C PRO A 306 8.50 -6.47 -5.00
N PHE A 307 8.46 -5.75 -6.12
CA PHE A 307 8.26 -4.30 -6.18
C PHE A 307 7.04 -3.96 -7.04
N VAL A 308 6.38 -2.86 -6.70
CA VAL A 308 5.18 -2.38 -7.38
C VAL A 308 5.55 -1.52 -8.58
N GLU A 309 5.11 -1.95 -9.76
CA GLU A 309 5.16 -1.14 -10.97
C GLU A 309 3.81 -0.42 -11.15
N HIS A 310 3.86 0.91 -11.17
CA HIS A 310 2.72 1.78 -11.43
C HIS A 310 2.65 2.09 -12.93
N ARG A 311 1.52 1.96 -13.62
CA ARG A 311 1.42 2.37 -15.04
C ARG A 311 0.01 2.74 -15.45
N ALA A 312 -0.12 3.64 -16.42
CA ALA A 312 -1.38 3.93 -17.07
C ALA A 312 -1.72 2.80 -18.05
N VAL A 313 -3.01 2.50 -18.20
CA VAL A 313 -3.49 1.55 -19.20
C VAL A 313 -4.62 2.15 -20.03
N SER A 314 -4.54 1.96 -21.34
CA SER A 314 -5.61 2.33 -22.26
C SER A 314 -6.47 1.10 -22.54
N LYS A 315 -7.69 1.09 -21.98
CA LYS A 315 -8.69 0.06 -22.24
C LYS A 315 -9.98 0.75 -22.65
N SER A 316 -10.40 0.54 -23.90
CA SER A 316 -11.56 1.21 -24.50
C SER A 316 -12.89 0.80 -23.86
N ASP A 317 -12.92 -0.32 -23.13
CA ASP A 317 -14.08 -0.83 -22.40
C ASP A 317 -14.19 -0.27 -20.97
N TYR A 318 -13.35 0.70 -20.57
CA TYR A 318 -13.38 1.31 -19.24
C TYR A 318 -13.54 2.83 -19.30
N GLN A 319 -14.29 3.38 -18.35
CA GLN A 319 -14.41 4.82 -18.13
C GLN A 319 -14.25 5.14 -16.65
N ILE A 320 -13.39 6.11 -16.35
CA ILE A 320 -13.23 6.64 -14.99
C ILE A 320 -14.30 7.71 -14.73
N ILE A 321 -14.99 7.59 -13.60
CA ILE A 321 -16.01 8.55 -13.16
C ILE A 321 -15.49 9.28 -11.92
N THR A 322 -15.16 10.56 -12.11
CA THR A 322 -14.59 11.42 -11.08
C THR A 322 -15.66 12.37 -10.52
N PRO A 323 -15.78 12.53 -9.19
CA PRO A 323 -16.67 13.52 -8.58
C PRO A 323 -16.32 14.94 -9.03
N SER A 324 -17.31 15.81 -9.18
CA SER A 324 -17.08 17.22 -9.59
C SER A 324 -16.28 18.04 -8.59
N SER A 325 -16.15 17.58 -7.33
CA SER A 325 -15.33 18.20 -6.29
C SER A 325 -13.83 17.91 -6.46
N VAL A 326 -13.45 16.94 -7.29
CA VAL A 326 -12.07 16.53 -7.53
C VAL A 326 -11.60 17.17 -8.84
N THR A 327 -10.56 18.00 -8.74
CA THR A 327 -9.99 18.72 -9.90
C THR A 327 -8.88 17.95 -10.60
N ASP A 328 -8.29 16.96 -9.92
CA ASP A 328 -7.23 16.15 -10.50
C ASP A 328 -7.71 15.14 -11.53
N VAL A 329 -6.81 14.85 -12.47
CA VAL A 329 -7.05 13.88 -13.53
C VAL A 329 -6.75 12.48 -13.00
N PHE A 330 -7.82 11.69 -12.88
CA PHE A 330 -7.72 10.26 -12.64
C PHE A 330 -7.79 9.50 -13.97
N VAL A 331 -6.89 8.54 -14.12
CA VAL A 331 -6.83 7.63 -15.28
C VAL A 331 -6.97 6.19 -14.82
N LEU A 332 -7.25 5.29 -15.76
CA LEU A 332 -7.20 3.87 -15.48
C LEU A 332 -5.74 3.45 -15.33
N GLY A 333 -5.38 2.98 -14.14
CA GLY A 333 -4.03 2.53 -13.82
C GLY A 333 -3.97 1.06 -13.46
N GLU A 334 -2.78 0.49 -13.60
CA GLU A 334 -2.40 -0.83 -13.09
C GLU A 334 -1.23 -0.69 -12.13
N GLU A 335 -1.39 -1.24 -10.93
CA GLU A 335 -0.29 -1.53 -10.01
C GLU A 335 0.03 -3.02 -10.07
N ARG A 336 1.23 -3.37 -10.53
CA ARG A 336 1.67 -4.76 -10.67
C ARG A 336 2.71 -5.06 -9.62
N LEU A 337 2.48 -6.07 -8.78
CA LEU A 337 3.50 -6.55 -7.86
C LEU A 337 4.40 -7.54 -8.62
N VAL A 338 5.66 -7.16 -8.83
CA VAL A 338 6.60 -7.86 -9.73
C VAL A 338 7.82 -8.35 -8.96
N LEU A 339 8.08 -9.65 -9.06
CA LEU A 339 9.35 -10.27 -8.66
C LEU A 339 10.22 -10.45 -9.92
N ARG A 340 11.54 -10.25 -9.83
CA ARG A 340 12.44 -10.51 -10.96
C ARG A 340 13.23 -11.80 -10.77
N ASP A 341 13.57 -12.48 -11.86
CA ASP A 341 14.54 -13.57 -11.81
C ASP A 341 15.99 -13.04 -11.84
N VAL A 342 16.97 -13.95 -11.76
CA VAL A 342 18.40 -13.63 -11.74
C VAL A 342 18.93 -12.97 -13.02
N VAL A 343 18.19 -13.03 -14.12
CA VAL A 343 18.52 -12.37 -15.40
C VAL A 343 17.62 -11.15 -15.67
N GLY A 344 16.74 -10.80 -14.74
CA GLY A 344 15.90 -9.60 -14.76
C GLY A 344 14.50 -9.77 -15.37
N HIS A 345 14.08 -10.98 -15.77
CA HIS A 345 12.73 -11.18 -16.30
C HIS A 345 11.67 -10.96 -15.21
N PRO A 346 10.59 -10.22 -15.53
CA PRO A 346 9.53 -9.96 -14.58
C PRO A 346 8.56 -11.14 -14.44
N TYR A 347 8.27 -11.53 -13.21
CA TYR A 347 7.17 -12.40 -12.81
C TYR A 347 6.13 -11.57 -12.07
N VAL A 348 4.96 -11.36 -12.68
CA VAL A 348 3.87 -10.60 -12.09
C VAL A 348 3.11 -11.51 -11.13
N LEU A 349 3.17 -11.21 -9.83
CA LEU A 349 2.49 -11.97 -8.78
C LEU A 349 0.99 -11.68 -8.79
N HIS A 350 0.63 -10.40 -8.83
CA HIS A 350 -0.74 -9.93 -9.03
C HIS A 350 -0.77 -8.56 -9.70
N THR A 351 -1.96 -8.15 -10.12
CA THR A 351 -2.22 -6.82 -10.71
C THR A 351 -3.49 -6.24 -10.13
N LEU A 352 -3.41 -4.99 -9.67
CA LEU A 352 -4.52 -4.18 -9.21
C LEU A 352 -4.88 -3.16 -10.30
N VAL A 353 -6.12 -3.19 -10.76
CA VAL A 353 -6.67 -2.20 -11.71
C VAL A 353 -7.54 -1.24 -10.93
N MET A 354 -7.18 0.03 -10.91
CA MET A 354 -7.87 1.04 -10.09
C MET A 354 -7.72 2.45 -10.69
N PRO A 355 -8.54 3.43 -10.29
CA PRO A 355 -8.32 4.80 -10.69
C PRO A 355 -7.07 5.33 -9.98
N MET A 356 -6.15 5.90 -10.75
CA MET A 356 -4.89 6.45 -10.25
C MET A 356 -4.76 7.90 -10.71
N LEU A 357 -4.08 8.73 -9.92
CA LEU A 357 -3.68 10.05 -10.40
C LEU A 357 -2.74 9.88 -11.60
N GLU A 358 -2.93 10.68 -12.64
CA GLU A 358 -2.10 10.58 -13.84
C GLU A 358 -0.59 10.72 -13.52
N SER A 359 -0.23 11.58 -12.57
CA SER A 359 1.16 11.73 -12.10
C SER A 359 1.74 10.44 -11.52
N GLU A 360 0.96 9.69 -10.73
CA GLU A 360 1.39 8.43 -10.11
C GLU A 360 1.63 7.33 -11.13
N THR A 361 0.94 7.37 -12.27
CA THR A 361 1.14 6.39 -13.33
C THR A 361 2.49 6.50 -14.03
N ARG A 362 3.27 7.56 -13.74
CA ARG A 362 4.63 7.77 -14.24
C ARG A 362 5.70 7.42 -13.21
N SER A 363 5.35 7.00 -11.99
CA SER A 363 6.34 6.72 -10.96
C SER A 363 7.32 5.63 -11.37
N GLU A 364 8.61 5.87 -11.16
CA GLU A 364 9.66 4.86 -11.32
C GLU A 364 9.49 3.75 -10.27
N THR A 365 9.81 2.51 -10.64
CA THR A 365 9.49 1.32 -9.82
C THR A 365 10.32 1.22 -8.53
N TYR A 366 11.58 1.64 -8.59
CA TYR A 366 12.57 1.40 -7.54
C TYR A 366 12.85 2.61 -6.65
N GLY A 367 12.58 3.81 -7.18
CA GLY A 367 12.59 5.07 -6.46
C GLY A 367 11.19 5.70 -6.43
N PHE A 368 11.16 7.01 -6.16
CA PHE A 368 9.92 7.81 -6.20
C PHE A 368 9.97 8.89 -7.29
N GLY A 369 10.96 8.82 -8.18
CA GLY A 369 11.07 9.70 -9.35
C GLY A 369 9.99 9.42 -10.41
N GLU A 370 10.01 10.21 -11.49
CA GLU A 370 9.19 9.94 -12.67
C GLU A 370 10.02 9.18 -13.71
N ARG A 371 9.39 8.24 -14.40
CA ARG A 371 9.95 7.63 -15.61
C ARG A 371 9.98 8.68 -16.71
N VAL A 372 11.13 8.73 -17.40
CA VAL A 372 11.37 9.60 -18.56
C VAL A 372 10.61 9.08 -19.77
#